data_AF-A0A537P8R4-F1
#
_entry.id   AF-A0A537P8R4-F1
#
_cell.length_a   1.000
_cell.length_b   1.000
_cell.length_c   1.000
_cell.angle_alpha   90.00
_cell.angle_beta   90.00
_cell.angle_gamma   90.00
#
_symmetry.space_group_name_H-M   'P 1'
#
loop_
_entity.id
_entity.type
_entity.pdbx_description
1 polymer ?
#
loop_
_entity_poly.entity_id
_entity_poly.type
_entity_poly.pdbx_seq_one_letter_code
_entity_poly.pdbx_strand_id
1 'polypeptide(L)'
;MPVSDETLAIIADEVFATMATPREVSPFSDRFSGYGLEDAYAIVNEVRRRREARGDRVVGRKIGFTNAAAWAGYGISGPIWNYLYETTTFNLPPPDGTFPLSGWPNVRMETEVALGLCKAPEPDMKDDDLLACIDWAALDFEICTSIFPGWRFKVADAATT
;
A
#
# COMPACT_ATOMS: atom_id res chain seq x y z
N MET A 1 -18.83 -10.15 -9.24
CA MET A 1 -19.18 -10.66 -7.90
C MET A 1 -17.88 -10.83 -7.16
N PRO A 2 -17.80 -10.44 -5.87
CA PRO A 2 -16.61 -10.66 -5.05
C PRO A 2 -16.24 -12.15 -5.05
N VAL A 3 -14.97 -12.42 -4.81
CA VAL A 3 -14.48 -13.81 -4.71
C VAL A 3 -14.95 -14.45 -3.40
N SER A 4 -14.82 -15.78 -3.27
CA SER A 4 -15.22 -16.47 -2.04
C SER A 4 -14.29 -16.11 -0.87
N ASP A 5 -14.78 -16.25 0.37
CA ASP A 5 -13.97 -16.11 1.58
C ASP A 5 -12.73 -17.03 1.58
N GLU A 6 -12.88 -18.24 1.03
CA GLU A 6 -11.76 -19.17 0.83
C GLU A 6 -10.69 -18.57 -0.10
N THR A 7 -11.11 -17.90 -1.18
CA THR A 7 -10.18 -17.22 -2.09
C THR A 7 -9.49 -16.05 -1.40
N LEU A 8 -10.21 -15.24 -0.62
CA LEU A 8 -9.63 -14.15 0.16
C LEU A 8 -8.57 -14.67 1.15
N ALA A 9 -8.85 -15.78 1.84
CA ALA A 9 -7.92 -16.41 2.75
C ALA A 9 -6.64 -16.89 2.05
N ILE A 10 -6.77 -17.52 0.87
CA ILE A 10 -5.63 -17.95 0.06
C ILE A 10 -4.75 -16.77 -0.34
N ILE A 11 -5.35 -15.69 -0.82
CA ILE A 11 -4.60 -14.49 -1.24
C ILE A 11 -3.94 -13.84 -0.02
N ALA A 12 -4.65 -13.69 1.10
CA ALA A 12 -4.10 -13.13 2.32
C ALA A 12 -2.91 -13.95 2.87
N ASP A 13 -3.01 -15.28 2.84
CA ASP A 13 -1.91 -16.19 3.20
C ASP A 13 -0.71 -16.00 2.29
N GLU A 14 -0.93 -15.89 0.98
CA GLU A 14 0.15 -15.68 0.01
C GLU A 14 0.82 -14.32 0.17
N VAL A 15 0.04 -13.23 0.27
CA VAL A 15 0.56 -11.88 0.51
C VAL A 15 1.39 -11.87 1.79
N PHE A 16 0.86 -12.41 2.88
CA PHE A 16 1.57 -12.46 4.15
C PHE A 16 2.87 -13.28 4.07
N ALA A 17 2.87 -14.39 3.32
CA ALA A 17 4.07 -15.18 3.08
C ALA A 17 5.13 -14.41 2.27
N THR A 18 4.71 -13.61 1.27
CA THR A 18 5.66 -12.78 0.50
C THR A 18 6.35 -11.71 1.32
N MET A 19 5.77 -11.27 2.45
CA MET A 19 6.44 -10.33 3.34
C MET A 19 7.65 -10.95 4.06
N ALA A 20 7.56 -12.21 4.44
CA ALA A 20 8.64 -12.93 5.13
C ALA A 20 9.65 -13.51 4.13
N THR A 21 9.20 -13.89 2.94
CA THR A 21 10.05 -14.43 1.87
C THR A 21 9.63 -13.78 0.56
N PRO A 22 10.18 -12.61 0.23
CA PRO A 22 9.82 -11.88 -0.97
C PRO A 22 10.09 -12.71 -2.22
N ARG A 23 9.07 -12.82 -3.07
CA ARG A 23 9.10 -13.56 -4.32
C ARG A 23 8.06 -13.01 -5.27
N GLU A 24 8.25 -13.25 -6.55
CA GLU A 24 7.22 -12.96 -7.52
C GLU A 24 6.05 -13.95 -7.42
N VAL A 25 4.85 -13.45 -7.70
CA VAL A 25 3.59 -14.20 -7.80
C VAL A 25 2.84 -13.75 -9.05
N SER A 26 2.06 -14.65 -9.66
CA SER A 26 1.15 -14.24 -10.72
C SER A 26 0.04 -13.35 -10.13
N PRO A 27 -0.35 -12.25 -10.80
CA PRO A 27 -1.42 -11.36 -10.35
C PRO A 27 -2.67 -12.11 -9.91
N PHE A 28 -3.26 -11.70 -8.80
CA PHE A 28 -4.45 -12.35 -8.25
C PHE A 28 -5.63 -12.21 -9.20
N SER A 29 -5.75 -11.05 -9.86
CA SER A 29 -6.79 -10.78 -10.86
C SER A 29 -6.67 -11.58 -12.17
N ASP A 30 -5.54 -12.25 -12.39
CA ASP A 30 -5.35 -13.20 -13.50
C ASP A 30 -5.72 -14.64 -13.08
N ARG A 31 -5.66 -14.93 -11.77
CA ARG A 31 -5.93 -16.26 -11.20
C ARG A 31 -7.38 -16.45 -10.74
N PHE A 32 -8.00 -15.36 -10.27
CA PHE A 32 -9.29 -15.40 -9.60
C PHE A 32 -10.28 -14.47 -10.31
N SER A 33 -11.18 -15.06 -11.11
CA SER A 33 -12.22 -14.31 -11.80
C SER A 33 -13.15 -13.63 -10.80
N GLY A 34 -13.44 -12.36 -11.03
CA GLY A 34 -14.26 -11.55 -10.12
C GLY A 34 -13.49 -10.78 -9.05
N TYR A 35 -12.18 -11.04 -8.89
CA TYR A 35 -11.32 -10.33 -7.94
C TYR A 35 -11.32 -8.82 -8.20
N GLY A 36 -11.78 -8.06 -7.22
CA GLY A 36 -11.98 -6.61 -7.31
C GLY A 36 -11.35 -5.82 -6.17
N LEU A 37 -11.58 -4.51 -6.20
CA LEU A 37 -11.01 -3.59 -5.21
C LEU A 37 -11.58 -3.80 -3.80
N GLU A 38 -12.85 -4.21 -3.68
CA GLU A 38 -13.47 -4.58 -2.40
C GLU A 38 -12.75 -5.78 -1.76
N ASP A 39 -12.46 -6.82 -2.55
CA ASP A 39 -11.70 -8.00 -2.12
C ASP A 39 -10.29 -7.61 -1.67
N ALA A 40 -9.62 -6.73 -2.44
CA ALA A 40 -8.29 -6.23 -2.11
C ALA A 40 -8.26 -5.55 -0.73
N TYR A 41 -9.24 -4.68 -0.43
CA TYR A 41 -9.30 -4.02 0.87
C TYR A 41 -9.70 -4.98 2.02
N ALA A 42 -10.46 -6.04 1.75
CA ALA A 42 -10.68 -7.11 2.73
C ALA A 42 -9.36 -7.81 3.09
N ILE A 43 -8.52 -8.10 2.09
CA ILE A 43 -7.19 -8.69 2.29
C ILE A 43 -6.25 -7.72 3.02
N VAL A 44 -6.23 -6.44 2.66
CA VAL A 44 -5.44 -5.40 3.35
C VAL A 44 -5.77 -5.36 4.85
N ASN A 45 -7.05 -5.44 5.20
CA ASN A 45 -7.48 -5.47 6.61
C ASN A 45 -7.06 -6.76 7.32
N GLU A 46 -7.12 -7.92 6.65
CA GLU A 46 -6.65 -9.17 7.22
C GLU A 46 -5.12 -9.19 7.43
N VAL A 47 -4.37 -8.69 6.45
CA VAL A 47 -2.90 -8.52 6.56
C VAL A 47 -2.57 -7.60 7.72
N ARG A 48 -3.26 -6.46 7.84
CA ARG A 48 -3.12 -5.55 8.99
C ARG A 48 -3.35 -6.27 10.31
N ARG A 49 -4.48 -6.98 10.44
CA ARG A 49 -4.83 -7.73 11.65
C ARG A 49 -3.74 -8.73 12.03
N ARG A 50 -3.17 -9.44 11.05
CA ARG A 50 -2.08 -10.41 11.27
C ARG A 50 -0.76 -9.74 11.66
N ARG A 51 -0.44 -8.58 11.07
CA ARG A 51 0.74 -7.80 11.43
C ARG A 51 0.62 -7.26 12.86
N GLU A 52 -0.50 -6.64 13.21
CA GLU A 52 -0.79 -6.13 14.56
C GLU A 52 -0.74 -7.26 15.60
N ALA A 53 -1.27 -8.45 15.28
CA ALA A 53 -1.17 -9.62 16.16
C ALA A 53 0.26 -10.11 16.42
N ARG A 54 1.23 -9.74 15.57
CA ARG A 54 2.67 -10.03 15.76
C ARG A 54 3.45 -8.86 16.36
N GLY A 55 2.76 -7.77 16.72
CA GLY A 55 3.33 -6.61 17.40
C GLY A 55 3.67 -5.42 16.49
N ASP A 56 3.39 -5.50 15.19
CA ASP A 56 3.55 -4.34 14.30
C ASP A 56 2.54 -3.25 14.65
N ARG A 57 2.93 -2.00 14.46
CA ARG A 57 2.08 -0.83 14.69
C ARG A 57 1.85 -0.06 13.40
N VAL A 58 0.59 0.21 13.08
CA VAL A 58 0.21 1.15 12.01
C VAL A 58 0.55 2.57 12.47
N VAL A 59 1.28 3.30 11.63
CA VAL A 59 1.72 4.69 11.90
C VAL A 59 1.19 5.70 10.88
N GLY A 60 0.53 5.24 9.82
CA GLY A 60 -0.03 6.13 8.82
C GLY A 60 -0.64 5.39 7.63
N ARG A 61 -0.80 6.10 6.52
CA ARG A 61 -1.24 5.56 5.24
C ARG A 61 -0.39 6.15 4.12
N LYS A 62 -0.15 5.33 3.10
CA LYS A 62 0.39 5.74 1.80
C LYS A 62 -0.75 5.86 0.80
N ILE A 63 -0.69 6.83 -0.11
CA ILE A 63 -1.72 7.09 -1.11
C ILE A 63 -1.12 6.89 -2.50
N GLY A 64 -1.51 5.81 -3.17
CA GLY A 64 -1.06 5.49 -4.52
C GLY A 64 -2.04 5.94 -5.60
N PHE A 65 -1.59 5.96 -6.85
CA PHE A 65 -2.39 6.37 -8.00
C PHE A 65 -2.94 7.80 -7.83
N THR A 66 -2.09 8.75 -7.42
CA THR A 66 -2.47 10.15 -7.18
C THR A 66 -2.58 10.99 -8.46
N ASN A 67 -2.10 10.48 -9.60
CA ASN A 67 -2.27 11.13 -10.90
C ASN A 67 -3.66 10.84 -11.50
N ALA A 68 -4.56 11.81 -11.37
CA ALA A 68 -5.94 11.71 -11.88
C ALA A 68 -6.03 11.42 -13.39
N ALA A 69 -5.04 11.82 -14.18
CA ALA A 69 -5.03 11.55 -15.62
C ALA A 69 -4.94 10.04 -15.95
N ALA A 70 -4.43 9.23 -15.02
CA ALA A 70 -4.29 7.80 -15.20
C ALA A 70 -5.54 7.00 -14.79
N TRP A 71 -6.45 7.60 -14.00
CA TRP A 71 -7.56 6.88 -13.35
C TRP A 71 -8.49 6.18 -14.34
N ALA A 72 -8.85 6.84 -15.44
CA ALA A 72 -9.71 6.26 -16.47
C ALA A 72 -9.08 5.01 -17.12
N GLY A 73 -7.77 5.01 -17.35
CA GLY A 73 -7.04 3.86 -17.89
C GLY A 73 -7.01 2.66 -16.94
N TYR A 74 -7.19 2.92 -15.64
CA TYR A 74 -7.19 1.93 -14.58
C TYR A 74 -8.60 1.57 -14.08
N GLY A 75 -9.65 2.21 -14.59
CA GLY A 75 -11.04 1.95 -14.20
C GLY A 75 -11.37 2.39 -12.76
N ILE A 76 -10.67 3.38 -12.23
CA ILE A 76 -10.89 3.94 -10.88
C ILE A 76 -11.36 5.39 -10.96
N SER A 77 -11.97 5.87 -9.88
CA SER A 77 -12.46 7.25 -9.72
C SER A 77 -11.73 8.02 -8.61
N GLY A 78 -10.71 7.42 -8.01
CA GLY A 78 -9.92 7.99 -6.93
C GLY A 78 -8.67 7.17 -6.66
N PRO A 79 -7.78 7.67 -5.79
CA PRO A 79 -6.55 6.97 -5.44
C PRO A 79 -6.83 5.68 -4.67
N ILE A 80 -5.81 4.84 -4.56
CA ILE A 80 -5.79 3.70 -3.63
C ILE A 80 -4.92 4.04 -2.42
N TRP A 81 -5.07 3.29 -1.34
CA TRP A 81 -4.24 3.49 -0.15
C TRP A 81 -3.88 2.17 0.52
N ASN A 82 -2.79 2.17 1.28
CA ASN A 82 -2.43 1.05 2.15
C ASN A 82 -1.88 1.58 3.49
N TYR A 83 -1.76 0.71 4.49
CA TYR A 83 -1.23 1.06 5.81
C TYR A 83 0.30 1.20 5.77
N LEU A 84 0.81 2.24 6.43
CA LEU A 84 2.22 2.35 6.77
C LEU A 84 2.45 1.79 8.17
N TYR A 85 3.56 1.08 8.36
CA TYR A 85 3.91 0.44 9.61
C TYR A 85 5.22 1.02 10.15
N GLU A 86 5.36 1.06 11.47
CA GLU A 86 6.56 1.54 12.15
C GLU A 86 7.83 0.82 11.66
N THR A 87 7.72 -0.48 11.35
CA THR A 87 8.83 -1.30 10.85
C THR A 87 9.28 -0.94 9.43
N THR A 88 8.50 -0.15 8.70
CA THR A 88 8.79 0.30 7.32
C THR A 88 8.90 1.82 7.21
N THR A 89 8.88 2.55 8.33
CA THR A 89 8.91 4.01 8.35
C THR A 89 10.00 4.47 9.31
N PHE A 90 11.06 5.06 8.78
CA PHE A 90 12.21 5.50 9.54
C PHE A 90 12.83 6.75 8.91
N ASN A 91 13.50 7.56 9.73
CA ASN A 91 14.24 8.71 9.23
C ASN A 91 15.39 8.26 8.34
N LEU A 92 15.67 9.04 7.30
CA LEU A 92 16.81 8.78 6.44
C LEU A 92 18.09 8.66 7.28
N PRO A 93 18.97 7.71 6.92
CA PRO A 93 20.26 7.61 7.58
C PRO A 93 21.10 8.86 7.25
N PRO A 94 22.25 9.05 7.92
CA PRO A 94 23.21 10.09 7.56
C PRO A 94 23.56 10.02 6.05
N PRO A 95 24.14 11.08 5.45
CA PRO A 95 24.36 11.16 3.99
C PRO A 95 25.14 10.01 3.35
N ASP A 96 25.90 9.24 4.14
CA ASP A 96 26.67 8.06 3.75
C ASP A 96 26.02 6.72 4.12
N GLY A 97 24.78 6.76 4.61
CA GLY A 97 24.00 5.59 4.96
C GLY A 97 23.56 4.77 3.76
N THR A 98 23.36 3.48 3.98
CA THR A 98 22.82 2.55 2.97
C THR A 98 21.58 1.86 3.48
N PHE A 99 20.67 1.53 2.57
CA PHE A 99 19.47 0.75 2.87
C PHE A 99 19.50 -0.55 2.04
N PRO A 100 19.41 -1.74 2.68
CA PRO A 100 19.49 -3.00 1.96
C PRO A 100 18.20 -3.24 1.16
N LEU A 101 18.31 -3.21 -0.16
CA LEU A 101 17.22 -3.56 -1.08
C LEU A 101 17.24 -5.01 -1.54
N SER A 102 18.31 -5.75 -1.21
CA SER A 102 18.49 -7.14 -1.64
C SER A 102 17.36 -8.02 -1.14
N GLY A 103 16.80 -8.83 -2.04
CA GLY A 103 15.73 -9.77 -1.74
C GLY A 103 14.35 -9.30 -2.20
N TRP A 104 14.12 -7.99 -2.34
CA TRP A 104 12.83 -7.47 -2.80
C TRP A 104 12.70 -7.52 -4.33
N PRO A 105 11.59 -8.04 -4.88
CA PRO A 105 11.36 -8.06 -6.32
C PRO A 105 10.96 -6.67 -6.84
N ASN A 106 11.40 -6.37 -8.07
CA ASN A 106 10.91 -5.24 -8.86
C ASN A 106 10.97 -3.87 -8.15
N VAL A 107 12.04 -3.58 -7.40
CA VAL A 107 12.17 -2.34 -6.64
C VAL A 107 12.13 -1.09 -7.53
N ARG A 108 11.36 -0.08 -7.10
CA ARG A 108 11.35 1.30 -7.60
C ARG A 108 11.42 2.27 -6.43
N MET A 109 11.67 3.53 -6.73
CA MET A 109 11.65 4.60 -5.76
C MET A 109 10.84 5.77 -6.29
N GLU A 110 10.05 6.37 -5.41
CA GLU A 110 9.23 7.53 -5.69
C GLU A 110 9.58 8.65 -4.70
N THR A 111 9.52 9.90 -5.17
CA THR A 111 9.72 11.09 -4.33
C THR A 111 8.37 11.63 -3.92
N GLU A 112 8.16 11.82 -2.62
CA GLU A 112 6.86 12.18 -2.05
C GLU A 112 6.96 13.35 -1.05
N VAL A 113 5.80 13.78 -0.56
CA VAL A 113 5.67 14.68 0.59
C VAL A 113 4.93 13.92 1.69
N ALA A 114 5.60 13.69 2.82
CA ALA A 114 4.98 13.13 4.00
C ALA A 114 4.28 14.23 4.80
N LEU A 115 3.04 13.96 5.24
CA LEU A 115 2.25 14.85 6.08
C LEU A 115 2.02 14.20 7.45
N GLY A 116 2.52 14.83 8.49
CA GLY A 116 2.18 14.50 9.87
C GLY A 116 0.86 15.15 10.26
N LEU A 117 -0.05 14.38 10.84
CA LEU A 117 -1.38 14.85 11.20
C LEU A 117 -1.52 15.04 12.72
N CYS A 118 -1.98 16.20 13.16
CA CYS A 118 -2.32 16.47 14.58
C CYS A 118 -3.75 16.00 14.93
N LYS A 119 -4.60 15.81 13.93
CA LYS A 119 -5.97 15.27 14.04
C LYS A 119 -6.32 14.48 12.78
N ALA A 120 -7.19 13.49 12.93
CA ALA A 120 -7.70 12.77 11.77
C ALA A 120 -8.60 13.68 10.92
N PRO A 121 -8.45 13.69 9.58
CA PRO A 121 -9.38 14.37 8.70
C PRO A 121 -10.71 13.60 8.62
N GLU A 122 -11.81 14.33 8.52
CA GLU A 122 -13.16 13.78 8.34
C GLU A 122 -13.62 13.98 6.89
N PRO A 123 -14.54 13.12 6.41
CA PRO A 123 -15.24 13.39 5.16
C PRO A 123 -15.89 14.79 5.17
N ASP A 124 -15.95 15.44 4.01
CA ASP A 124 -16.61 16.73 3.79
C ASP A 124 -15.98 17.96 4.49
N MET A 125 -14.78 17.84 5.05
CA MET A 125 -14.01 19.00 5.50
C MET A 125 -13.75 19.98 4.35
N LYS A 126 -13.79 21.28 4.65
CA LYS A 126 -13.30 22.32 3.72
C LYS A 126 -11.77 22.27 3.68
N ASP A 127 -11.19 22.80 2.60
CA ASP A 127 -9.74 22.83 2.39
C ASP A 127 -8.98 23.42 3.58
N ASP A 128 -9.45 24.54 4.15
CA ASP A 128 -8.81 25.16 5.32
C ASP A 128 -8.84 24.26 6.57
N ASP A 129 -9.95 23.55 6.81
CA ASP A 129 -10.09 22.64 7.95
C ASP A 129 -9.22 21.38 7.78
N LEU A 130 -9.08 20.91 6.54
CA LEU A 130 -8.22 19.80 6.16
C LEU A 130 -6.74 20.17 6.30
N LEU A 131 -6.33 21.35 5.81
CA LEU A 131 -4.99 21.87 5.98
C LEU A 131 -4.64 22.05 7.47
N ALA A 132 -5.60 22.47 8.28
CA ALA A 132 -5.44 22.56 9.74
C ALA A 132 -5.32 21.19 10.43
N CYS A 133 -5.43 20.06 9.71
CA CYS A 133 -5.06 18.74 10.24
C CYS A 133 -3.55 18.48 10.20
N ILE A 134 -2.80 19.22 9.39
CA ILE A 134 -1.37 19.00 9.16
C ILE A 134 -0.58 19.69 10.27
N ASP A 135 0.19 18.90 11.01
CA ASP A 135 1.12 19.36 12.05
C ASP A 135 2.50 19.69 11.47
N TRP A 136 2.97 18.84 10.55
CA TRP A 136 4.26 19.00 9.89
C TRP A 136 4.24 18.40 8.50
N ALA A 137 5.18 18.84 7.66
CA ALA A 137 5.45 18.27 6.35
C ALA A 137 6.94 17.97 6.20
N ALA A 138 7.26 16.90 5.47
CA ALA A 138 8.63 16.53 5.15
C ALA A 138 8.74 16.04 3.70
N LEU A 139 9.93 16.15 3.13
CA LEU A 139 10.25 15.43 1.91
C LEU A 139 10.46 13.96 2.26
N ASP A 140 9.94 13.07 1.41
CA ASP A 140 9.97 11.63 1.64
C ASP A 140 10.38 10.87 0.37
N PHE A 141 10.82 9.64 0.57
CA PHE A 141 11.01 8.67 -0.51
C PHE A 141 10.24 7.39 -0.19
N GLU A 142 9.34 6.98 -1.07
CA GLU A 142 8.74 5.65 -0.99
C GLU A 142 9.60 4.66 -1.78
N ILE A 143 10.09 3.62 -1.10
CA ILE A 143 10.69 2.45 -1.75
C ILE A 143 9.57 1.47 -2.07
N CYS A 144 9.11 1.50 -3.32
CA CYS A 144 8.04 0.64 -3.79
C CYS A 144 8.63 -0.70 -4.28
N THR A 145 7.97 -1.80 -3.95
CA THR A 145 8.32 -3.13 -4.47
C THR A 145 7.07 -3.77 -5.07
N SER A 146 7.24 -4.62 -6.08
CA SER A 146 6.11 -5.32 -6.70
C SER A 146 6.39 -6.81 -6.71
N ILE A 147 5.55 -7.57 -6.02
CA ILE A 147 5.54 -9.04 -6.12
C ILE A 147 4.99 -9.50 -7.48
N PHE A 148 4.45 -8.60 -8.31
CA PHE A 148 3.97 -8.94 -9.64
C PHE A 148 5.05 -8.70 -10.70
N PRO A 149 5.36 -9.70 -11.56
CA PRO A 149 6.41 -9.62 -12.56
C PRO A 149 6.31 -8.40 -13.47
N GLY A 150 7.40 -7.64 -13.58
CA GLY A 150 7.51 -6.53 -14.51
C GLY A 150 6.49 -5.41 -14.29
N TRP A 151 5.97 -5.25 -13.07
CA TRP A 151 4.94 -4.24 -12.73
C TRP A 151 3.65 -4.38 -13.55
N ARG A 152 3.29 -5.61 -13.91
CA ARG A 152 2.06 -5.92 -14.65
C ARG A 152 1.01 -6.45 -13.71
N PHE A 153 -0.01 -5.65 -13.46
CA PHE A 153 -1.09 -5.96 -12.52
C PHE A 153 -2.31 -5.07 -12.80
N LYS A 154 -3.48 -5.41 -12.22
CA LYS A 154 -4.64 -4.51 -12.17
C LYS A 154 -4.67 -3.74 -10.85
N VAL A 155 -5.57 -2.77 -10.73
CA VAL A 155 -5.63 -1.93 -9.52
C VAL A 155 -5.93 -2.73 -8.26
N ALA A 156 -6.79 -3.75 -8.34
CA ALA A 156 -7.08 -4.61 -7.21
C ALA A 156 -5.80 -5.29 -6.69
N ASP A 157 -4.99 -5.85 -7.59
CA ASP A 157 -3.69 -6.44 -7.24
C ASP A 157 -2.77 -5.41 -6.55
N ALA A 158 -2.65 -4.21 -7.13
CA ALA A 158 -1.82 -3.14 -6.59
C ALA A 158 -2.28 -2.67 -5.20
N ALA A 159 -3.58 -2.61 -4.96
CA ALA A 159 -4.15 -2.22 -3.67
C ALA A 159 -3.96 -3.30 -2.59
N THR A 160 -3.73 -4.56 -2.99
CA THR A 160 -3.61 -5.69 -2.07
C THR A 160 -2.29 -5.70 -1.31
N THR A 161 -1.23 -5.17 -1.93
CA THR A 161 0.17 -5.35 -1.52
C THR A 161 0.81 -4.07 -1.03
#